data_AF-A0A3D2F8R1-F1
#
_entry.id   AF-A0A3D2F8R1-F1
#
_cell.length_a   1.000
_cell.length_b   1.000
_cell.length_c   1.000
_cell.angle_alpha   90.00
_cell.angle_beta   90.00
_cell.angle_gamma   90.00
#
_symmetry.space_group_name_H-M   'P 1'
#
loop_
_entity.id
_entity.type
_entity.pdbx_description
1 polymer ?
#
loop_
_entity_poly.entity_id
_entity_poly.type
_entity_poly.pdbx_seq_one_letter_code
_entity_poly.pdbx_strand_id
1 'polypeptide(L)' 'MIVAGFGFRGCATIDSLTSAFSETGLSAVDAIATAEDKSKTPVFIDFAKT' A
#
# COMPACT_ATOMS: atom_id res chain seq x y z
N MET A 1 -1.42 -14.86 -9.11
CA MET A 1 -1.54 -13.40 -9.02
C MET A 1 -2.02 -13.05 -7.61
N ILE A 2 -1.18 -12.40 -6.81
CA ILE A 2 -1.46 -11.94 -5.46
C ILE A 2 -1.61 -10.43 -5.49
N VAL A 3 -2.67 -9.91 -4.86
CA VAL A 3 -2.94 -8.47 -4.77
C VAL A 3 -3.05 -8.09 -3.30
N ALA A 4 -2.25 -7.12 -2.85
CA ALA A 4 -2.34 -6.60 -1.48
C ALA A 4 -3.33 -5.43 -1.41
N GLY A 5 -4.41 -5.60 -0.65
CA GLY A 5 -5.40 -4.55 -0.40
C GLY A 5 -5.01 -3.67 0.80
N PHE A 6 -4.96 -2.36 0.61
CA PHE A 6 -4.60 -1.40 1.65
C PHE A 6 -5.80 -0.54 2.07
N GLY A 7 -6.10 -0.58 3.37
CA GLY A 7 -7.00 0.36 4.04
C GLY A 7 -6.22 1.23 5.01
N PHE A 8 -6.21 2.54 4.79
CA PHE A 8 -5.47 3.48 5.65
C PHE A 8 -6.22 4.80 5.89
N ARG A 9 -5.75 5.58 6.86
CA ARG A 9 -6.24 6.92 7.21
C ARG A 9 -5.40 8.00 6.51
N GLY A 10 -5.91 9.23 6.39
CA GLY A 10 -5.22 10.32 5.68
C GLY A 10 -3.85 10.73 6.24
N CYS A 11 -3.48 10.28 7.43
CA CYS A 11 -2.16 10.50 8.04
C CYS A 11 -1.15 9.37 7.77
N ALA A 12 -1.49 8.38 6.94
CA ALA A 12 -0.57 7.31 6.60
C ALA A 12 0.68 7.85 5.89
N THR A 13 1.82 7.22 6.14
CA THR A 13 3.11 7.48 5.51
C THR A 13 3.57 6.24 4.74
N ILE A 14 4.54 6.39 3.84
CA ILE A 14 5.14 5.25 3.12
C ILE A 14 5.66 4.21 4.11
N ASP A 15 6.40 4.63 5.15
CA ASP A 15 6.93 3.72 6.18
C ASP A 15 5.83 2.91 6.88
N SER A 16 4.67 3.53 7.16
CA SER A 16 3.54 2.83 7.78
C SER A 16 2.91 1.79 6.85
N LEU A 17 2.85 2.06 5.54
CA LEU A 17 2.34 1.12 4.55
C LEU A 17 3.34 -0.03 4.33
N THR A 18 4.63 0.27 4.24
CA THR A 18 5.71 -0.73 4.15
C THR A 18 5.73 -1.63 5.37
N SER A 19 5.60 -1.06 6.58
CA SER A 19 5.52 -1.85 7.82
C SER A 19 4.30 -2.78 7.78
N ALA A 20 3.11 -2.26 7.45
CA ALA A 20 1.91 -3.09 7.32
C ALA A 20 2.05 -4.20 6.28
N PHE A 21 2.74 -3.95 5.16
CA PHE A 21 3.04 -4.97 4.16
C PHE A 21 3.99 -6.05 4.68
N SER A 22 5.05 -5.66 5.41
CA SER A 22 6.02 -6.60 5.95
C SER A 22 5.43 -7.59 6.96
N GLU A 23 4.39 -7.18 7.71
CA GLU A 23 3.67 -8.05 8.65
C GLU A 23 2.91 -9.19 7.96
N THR A 24 2.67 -9.10 6.64
CA THR A 24 2.05 -10.20 5.88
C THR A 24 3.00 -11.39 5.68
N GLY A 25 4.31 -11.20 5.92
CA GLY A 25 5.35 -12.19 5.64
C GLY A 25 5.62 -12.40 4.13
N LEU A 26 4.94 -11.65 3.26
CA LEU A 26 5.19 -11.67 1.82
C LEU A 26 6.29 -10.69 1.44
N SER A 27 7.20 -11.13 0.58
CA SER A 27 8.28 -10.26 0.06
C SER A 27 7.88 -9.53 -1.23
N ALA A 28 6.84 -10.00 -1.93
CA ALA A 28 6.37 -9.42 -3.18
C ALA A 28 4.90 -9.78 -3.44
N VAL A 29 4.22 -8.90 -4.18
CA VAL A 29 2.88 -9.11 -4.73
C VAL A 29 2.87 -8.61 -6.17
N ASP A 30 1.94 -9.10 -6.97
CA ASP A 30 1.84 -8.71 -8.39
C ASP A 30 1.20 -7.33 -8.54
N ALA A 31 0.36 -6.93 -7.59
CA ALA A 31 -0.26 -5.61 -7.56
C ALA A 31 -0.65 -5.18 -6.13
N ILE A 32 -0.88 -3.89 -5.97
CA ILE A 32 -1.49 -3.31 -4.76
C ILE A 32 -2.81 -2.62 -5.13
N ALA A 33 -3.76 -2.61 -4.20
CA ALA A 33 -5.08 -2.03 -4.41
C ALA A 33 -5.54 -1.23 -3.18
N THR A 34 -6.35 -0.20 -3.40
CA THR A 34 -7.04 0.56 -2.35
C THR A 34 -8.33 1.16 -2.92
N ALA A 35 -9.10 1.85 -2.09
CA ALA A 35 -10.31 2.55 -2.53
C ALA A 35 -9.97 3.66 -3.56
N GLU A 36 -10.89 3.97 -4.47
CA GLU A 36 -10.63 4.86 -5.62
C GLU A 36 -10.22 6.29 -5.21
N ASP A 37 -10.77 6.80 -4.12
CA ASP A 37 -10.41 8.09 -3.53
C ASP A 37 -8.98 8.09 -3.00
N LYS A 38 -8.55 6.96 -2.41
CA LYS A 38 -7.22 6.77 -1.81
C LYS A 38 -6.15 6.43 -2.83
N SER A 39 -6.51 5.83 -3.96
CA SER A 39 -5.54 5.43 -5.01
C SER A 39 -4.86 6.63 -5.66
N LYS A 40 -5.48 7.81 -5.56
CA LYS A 40 -4.97 9.08 -6.09
C LYS A 40 -4.12 9.85 -5.08
N THR A 41 -3.95 9.34 -3.85
CA THR A 41 -3.15 10.01 -2.82
C THR A 41 -1.65 9.86 -3.11
N PRO A 42 -0.84 10.94 -2.91
CA PRO A 42 0.60 10.87 -3.16
C PRO A 42 1.29 9.73 -2.39
N VAL A 43 0.91 9.51 -1.13
CA VAL A 43 1.49 8.44 -0.30
C VAL A 43 1.31 7.05 -0.92
N PHE A 44 0.14 6.75 -1.46
CA PHE A 44 -0.13 5.44 -2.05
C PHE A 44 0.52 5.28 -3.42
N ILE A 45 0.56 6.36 -4.20
CA ILE A 45 1.25 6.39 -5.50
C ILE A 45 2.76 6.22 -5.31
N ASP A 46 3.36 6.88 -4.32
CA ASP A 46 4.79 6.79 -4.07
C ASP A 46 5.18 5.45 -3.44
N PHE A 47 4.34 4.88 -2.58
CA PHE A 47 4.46 3.50 -2.12
C PHE A 47 4.36 2.48 -3.26
N ALA A 48 3.58 2.75 -4.32
CA ALA A 48 3.51 1.85 -5.48
C ALA A 48 4.80 1.80 -6.32
N LYS A 49 5.75 2.73 -6.09
CA LYS A 49 7.01 2.84 -6.86
C LYS A 49 8.23 2.30 -6.11
N THR A 50 8.09 1.99 -4.81
CA THR A 50 9.15 1.37 -3.99
C THR A 50 9.26 -0.12 -4.29
#